data_AF-A0A7Z9ZFD8-F1
#
_entry.id   AF-A0A7Z9ZFD8-F1
#
_cell.length_a   1.000
_cell.length_b   1.000
_cell.length_c   1.000
_cell.angle_alpha   90.00
_cell.angle_beta   90.00
_cell.angle_gamma   90.00
#
_symmetry.space_group_name_H-M   'P 1'
#
loop_
_entity.id
_entity.type
_entity.pdbx_description
1 polymer ?
#
loop_
_entity_poly.entity_id
_entity_poly.type
_entity_poly.pdbx_seq_one_letter_code
_entity_poly.pdbx_strand_id
1 'polypeptide(L)'
;MFRRPEKIKNGLTRTRHSFFGRIAGLLGPNEVTEAFWEELEELLIQADVGVTTTVELVEGLREEAARRGIRRADGVEGLLRERLVEILVASQRPYAADERLLTVILVVGV
;
A
#
# COMPACT_ATOMS: atom_id res chain seq x y z
N MET A 1 -21.99 -4.67 -0.39
CA MET A 1 -22.15 -3.68 -1.48
C MET A 1 -21.00 -3.65 -2.51
N PHE A 2 -19.85 -4.31 -2.30
CA PHE A 2 -18.84 -4.52 -3.35
C PHE A 2 -18.74 -6.01 -3.72
N ARG A 3 -19.52 -6.47 -4.70
CA ARG A 3 -19.53 -7.87 -5.17
C ARG A 3 -18.96 -8.03 -6.58
N ARG A 4 -17.87 -7.34 -6.93
CA ARG A 4 -17.11 -7.61 -8.17
C ARG A 4 -15.60 -7.48 -7.96
N PRO A 5 -14.96 -8.43 -7.26
CA PRO A 5 -13.50 -8.46 -7.13
C PRO A 5 -12.79 -8.45 -8.48
N GLU A 6 -13.35 -9.09 -9.51
CA GLU A 6 -12.79 -9.10 -10.86
C GLU A 6 -12.71 -7.72 -11.52
N LYS A 7 -13.72 -6.85 -11.34
CA LYS A 7 -13.69 -5.51 -11.93
C LYS A 7 -12.59 -4.66 -11.31
N ILE A 8 -12.41 -4.74 -9.99
CA ILE A 8 -11.34 -4.04 -9.28
C ILE A 8 -9.98 -4.62 -9.69
N LYS A 9 -9.85 -5.96 -9.72
CA LYS A 9 -8.62 -6.63 -10.17
C LYS A 9 -8.22 -6.24 -11.59
N ASN A 10 -9.19 -6.12 -12.50
CA ASN A 10 -8.96 -5.74 -13.89
C ASN A 10 -8.59 -4.26 -14.02
N GLY A 11 -9.29 -3.37 -13.31
CA GLY A 11 -8.97 -1.94 -13.30
C GLY A 11 -7.58 -1.64 -12.74
N LEU A 12 -7.10 -2.46 -11.80
CA LEU A 12 -5.78 -2.32 -11.19
C LEU A 12 -4.67 -3.12 -11.92
N THR A 13 -4.97 -3.83 -13.02
CA THR A 13 -3.97 -4.70 -13.67
C THR A 13 -2.74 -3.93 -14.13
N ARG A 14 -2.90 -2.70 -14.67
CA ARG A 14 -1.76 -1.88 -15.12
C ARG A 14 -0.87 -1.50 -13.94
N THR A 15 -1.44 -0.94 -12.88
CA THR A 15 -0.73 -0.59 -11.63
C THR A 15 -0.07 -1.82 -11.02
N ARG A 16 -0.77 -2.96 -10.99
CA ARG A 16 -0.22 -4.21 -10.47
C ARG A 16 1.00 -4.66 -11.26
N HIS A 17 0.96 -4.61 -12.58
CA HIS A 17 2.07 -5.06 -13.40
C HIS A 17 3.29 -4.13 -13.30
N SER A 18 3.09 -2.82 -13.29
CA SER A 18 4.19 -1.84 -13.22
C SER A 18 4.83 -1.75 -11.83
N PHE A 19 4.01 -1.69 -10.79
CA PHE A 19 4.47 -1.45 -9.41
C PHE A 19 4.87 -2.74 -8.72
N PHE A 20 3.97 -3.74 -8.64
CA PHE A 20 4.29 -5.01 -8.00
C PHE A 20 5.31 -5.83 -8.79
N GLY A 21 5.45 -5.62 -10.11
CA GLY A 21 6.53 -6.24 -10.88
C GLY A 21 7.92 -5.75 -10.47
N ARG A 22 8.07 -4.44 -10.23
CA ARG A 22 9.34 -3.84 -9.76
C ARG A 22 9.64 -4.21 -8.32
N ILE A 23 8.63 -4.13 -7.47
CA ILE A 23 8.73 -4.56 -6.07
C ILE A 23 9.05 -6.06 -5.98
N ALA A 24 8.45 -6.93 -6.78
CA ALA A 24 8.80 -8.36 -6.80
C ALA A 24 10.25 -8.62 -7.27
N GLY A 25 10.79 -7.77 -8.14
CA GLY A 25 12.21 -7.81 -8.55
C GLY A 25 13.15 -7.41 -7.41
N LEU A 26 12.79 -6.36 -6.67
CA LEU A 26 13.50 -5.92 -5.47
C LEU A 26 13.47 -7.00 -4.37
N LEU A 27 12.30 -7.62 -4.17
CA LEU A 27 11.99 -8.57 -3.09
C LEU A 27 12.39 -10.02 -3.40
N GLY A 28 13.30 -10.24 -4.35
CA GLY A 28 13.87 -11.55 -4.65
C GLY A 28 14.70 -12.13 -3.48
N PRO A 29 15.66 -13.06 -3.72
CA PRO A 29 16.46 -13.66 -2.64
C PRO A 29 17.43 -12.69 -1.95
N ASN A 30 17.30 -11.39 -2.20
CA ASN A 30 18.15 -10.34 -1.68
C ASN A 30 18.00 -10.21 -0.17
N GLU A 31 19.13 -9.94 0.49
CA GLU A 31 19.19 -9.57 1.89
C GLU A 31 18.64 -8.15 2.06
N VAL A 32 17.95 -7.91 3.17
CA VAL A 32 17.43 -6.59 3.52
C VAL A 32 18.60 -5.71 3.98
N THR A 33 19.11 -4.89 3.05
CA THR A 33 20.23 -3.95 3.27
C THR A 33 19.75 -2.50 3.28
N GLU A 34 20.63 -1.54 3.54
CA GLU A 34 20.30 -0.10 3.44
C GLU A 34 19.82 0.26 2.03
N ALA A 35 20.52 -0.20 1.00
CA ALA A 35 20.18 0.05 -0.40
C ALA A 35 18.80 -0.49 -0.78
N PHE A 36 18.38 -1.61 -0.17
CA PHE A 36 17.03 -2.14 -0.36
C PHE A 36 15.95 -1.17 0.14
N TRP A 37 16.18 -0.52 1.29
CA TRP A 37 15.22 0.43 1.86
C TRP A 37 15.14 1.71 1.02
N GLU A 38 16.28 2.21 0.55
CA GLU A 38 16.34 3.36 -0.36
C GLU A 38 15.59 3.09 -1.68
N GLU A 39 15.81 1.92 -2.29
CA GLU A 39 15.13 1.55 -3.53
C GLU A 39 13.61 1.34 -3.32
N LEU A 40 13.21 0.75 -2.18
CA LEU A 40 11.79 0.63 -1.81
C LEU A 40 11.12 2.00 -1.66
N GLU A 41 11.78 2.96 -1.01
CA GLU A 41 11.30 4.33 -0.88
C GLU A 41 11.13 5.01 -2.24
N GLU A 42 12.13 4.92 -3.11
CA GLU A 42 12.05 5.49 -4.46
C GLU A 42 10.86 4.90 -5.25
N LEU A 43 10.68 3.58 -5.20
CA LEU A 43 9.59 2.90 -5.89
C LEU A 43 8.22 3.34 -5.38
N LEU A 44 8.06 3.55 -4.07
CA LEU A 44 6.81 4.02 -3.47
C LEU A 44 6.50 5.47 -3.88
N ILE A 45 7.51 6.34 -3.93
CA ILE A 45 7.35 7.72 -4.41
C ILE A 45 6.93 7.74 -5.89
N GLN A 46 7.58 6.93 -6.73
CA GLN A 46 7.22 6.78 -8.16
C GLN A 46 5.81 6.22 -8.38
N ALA A 47 5.24 5.56 -7.37
CA ALA A 47 3.91 4.96 -7.41
C ALA A 47 2.79 5.87 -6.88
N ASP A 48 3.05 7.18 -6.81
CA ASP A 48 2.10 8.20 -6.36
C ASP A 48 1.65 8.05 -4.88
N VAL A 49 2.46 7.41 -4.04
CA VAL A 49 2.19 7.32 -2.58
C VAL A 49 2.42 8.67 -1.87
N GLY A 50 3.31 9.50 -2.43
CA GLY A 50 3.71 10.78 -1.87
C GLY A 50 4.88 10.64 -0.89
N VAL A 51 5.71 11.69 -0.80
CA VAL A 51 6.97 11.67 -0.05
C VAL A 51 6.74 11.41 1.44
N THR A 52 5.88 12.20 2.09
CA THR A 52 5.62 12.09 3.53
C THR A 52 5.14 10.71 3.93
N THR A 53 4.10 10.20 3.24
CA THR A 53 3.54 8.87 3.49
C THR A 53 4.58 7.77 3.27
N THR A 54 5.44 7.92 2.26
CA THR A 54 6.47 6.93 1.96
C THR A 54 7.53 6.87 3.06
N VAL A 55 8.05 8.02 3.50
CA VAL A 55 9.05 8.08 4.57
C VAL A 55 8.52 7.44 5.85
N GLU A 56 7.30 7.79 6.25
CA GLU A 56 6.65 7.22 7.44
C GLU A 56 6.43 5.71 7.30
N LEU A 57 6.03 5.25 6.12
CA LEU A 57 5.81 3.84 5.84
C LEU A 57 7.11 3.05 5.89
N VAL A 58 8.16 3.50 5.21
CA VAL A 58 9.46 2.80 5.13
C VAL A 58 10.11 2.72 6.49
N GLU A 59 10.19 3.81 7.25
CA GLU A 59 10.71 3.78 8.62
C GLU A 59 9.91 2.83 9.53
N GLY A 60 8.59 2.86 9.42
CA GLY A 60 7.71 1.94 10.15
C GLY A 60 7.90 0.46 9.75
N LEU A 61 8.32 0.17 8.52
CA LEU A 61 8.68 -1.17 8.06
C LEU A 61 10.05 -1.61 8.58
N ARG A 62 11.04 -0.70 8.57
CA ARG A 62 12.40 -0.97 9.09
C ARG A 62 12.37 -1.38 10.55
N GLU A 63 11.69 -0.60 11.37
CA GLU A 63 11.56 -0.88 12.79
C GLU A 63 10.89 -2.23 13.05
N GLU A 64 9.78 -2.51 12.36
CA GLU A 64 9.02 -3.73 12.58
C GLU A 64 9.73 -4.97 12.01
N ALA A 65 10.43 -4.84 10.88
CA ALA A 65 11.31 -5.88 10.36
C ALA A 65 12.44 -6.21 11.34
N ALA A 66 13.07 -5.19 11.95
CA ALA A 66 14.08 -5.38 12.98
C ALA A 66 13.49 -6.07 14.23
N ARG A 67 12.31 -5.63 14.71
CA ARG A 67 11.60 -6.24 15.85
C ARG A 67 11.25 -7.71 15.60
N ARG A 68 10.79 -8.06 14.40
CA ARG A 68 10.40 -9.42 14.01
C ARG A 68 11.57 -10.28 13.53
N GLY A 69 12.78 -9.74 13.43
CA GLY A 69 13.95 -10.45 12.92
C GLY A 69 13.85 -10.82 11.42
N ILE A 70 13.11 -10.04 10.64
CA ILE A 70 12.96 -10.23 9.19
C ILE A 70 14.24 -9.79 8.49
N ARG A 71 14.92 -10.72 7.84
CA ARG A 71 16.19 -10.47 7.11
C ARG A 71 16.10 -10.69 5.61
N ARG A 72 14.96 -11.19 5.15
CA ARG A 72 14.71 -11.53 3.76
C ARG A 72 13.61 -10.65 3.21
N ALA A 73 13.76 -10.29 1.94
CA ALA A 73 12.92 -9.32 1.29
C ALA A 73 11.47 -9.81 1.12
N ASP A 74 11.24 -11.12 0.95
CA ASP A 74 9.91 -11.75 0.97
C ASP A 74 9.13 -11.47 2.27
N GLY A 75 9.81 -11.49 3.42
CA GLY A 75 9.22 -11.12 4.70
C GLY A 75 8.84 -9.63 4.78
N VAL A 76 9.59 -8.76 4.11
CA VAL A 76 9.26 -7.33 4.02
C VAL A 76 8.03 -7.11 3.12
N GLU A 77 7.83 -7.93 2.08
CA GLU A 77 6.60 -7.86 1.25
C GLU A 77 5.33 -8.05 2.09
N GLY A 78 5.33 -9.10 2.92
CA GLY A 78 4.21 -9.42 3.80
C GLY A 78 3.91 -8.26 4.74
N LEU A 79 4.98 -7.70 5.32
CA LEU A 79 4.88 -6.57 6.23
C LEU A 79 4.37 -5.28 5.54
N LEU A 80 4.87 -4.98 4.33
CA LEU A 80 4.39 -3.87 3.52
C LEU A 80 2.89 -4.00 3.23
N ARG A 81 2.45 -5.20 2.87
CA ARG A 81 1.02 -5.49 2.64
C ARG A 81 0.20 -5.26 3.91
N GLU A 82 0.65 -5.74 5.06
CA GLU A 82 -0.02 -5.52 6.35
C GLU A 82 -0.19 -4.03 6.63
N ARG A 83 0.91 -3.25 6.54
CA ARG A 83 0.89 -1.81 6.80
C ARG A 83 0.00 -1.02 5.85
N LEU A 84 0.04 -1.32 4.55
CA LEU A 84 -0.83 -0.68 3.58
C LEU A 84 -2.31 -0.96 3.86
N VAL A 85 -2.65 -2.18 4.29
CA VAL A 85 -4.02 -2.50 4.71
C VAL A 85 -4.40 -1.74 5.97
N GLU A 86 -3.52 -1.63 6.97
CA GLU A 86 -3.77 -0.84 8.18
C GLU A 86 -4.09 0.63 7.86
N ILE A 87 -3.30 1.26 6.99
CA ILE A 87 -3.52 2.65 6.55
C ILE A 87 -4.89 2.80 5.87
N LEU A 88 -5.24 1.87 4.98
CA LEU A 88 -6.53 1.87 4.29
C LEU A 88 -7.71 1.62 5.24
N VAL A 89 -7.56 0.75 6.24
CA VAL A 89 -8.60 0.48 7.23
C VAL A 89 -8.79 1.67 8.15
N ALA A 90 -7.72 2.30 8.64
CA ALA A 90 -7.77 3.48 9.50
C ALA A 90 -8.42 4.69 8.81
N SER A 91 -8.32 4.77 7.49
CA SER A 91 -8.95 5.83 6.68
C SER A 91 -10.40 5.54 6.28
N GLN A 92 -10.95 4.36 6.62
CA GLN A 92 -12.34 4.07 6.30
C GLN A 92 -13.29 4.98 7.07
N ARG A 93 -14.10 5.71 6.32
CA ARG A 93 -15.25 6.46 6.85
C ARG A 93 -16.51 5.87 6.22
N PRO A 94 -17.34 5.13 6.98
CA PRO A 94 -18.55 4.55 6.44
C PRO A 94 -19.44 5.67 5.89
N TYR A 95 -19.80 5.55 4.61
CA TYR A 95 -20.61 6.55 3.95
C TYR A 95 -22.10 6.32 4.26
N ALA A 96 -22.79 7.35 4.76
CA ALA A 96 -24.22 7.30 5.07
C ALA A 96 -24.62 6.10 5.94
N ALA A 97 -23.92 5.91 7.06
CA ALA A 97 -24.11 4.77 7.96
C ALA A 97 -25.49 4.73 8.67
N ASP A 98 -26.18 5.88 8.72
CA ASP A 98 -27.45 6.02 9.42
C ASP A 98 -28.65 5.89 8.45
N GLU A 99 -29.77 5.37 8.95
CA GLU A 99 -31.03 5.41 8.21
C GLU A 99 -31.51 6.87 8.08
N ARG A 100 -31.70 7.31 6.83
CA ARG A 100 -32.15 8.66 6.49
C ARG A 100 -33.21 8.57 5.40
N LEU A 101 -34.22 9.44 5.49
CA LEU A 101 -35.28 9.53 4.47
C LEU A 101 -34.76 10.05 3.12
N LEU A 102 -33.68 10.86 3.13
CA LEU A 102 -33.02 11.38 1.93
C LEU A 102 -31.54 11.64 2.20
N THR A 103 -30.68 11.29 1.25
CA THR A 103 -29.24 11.62 1.23
C THR A 103 -28.95 12.50 0.03
N VAL A 104 -28.50 13.73 0.26
CA VAL A 104 -28.07 14.66 -0.80
C VAL A 104 -26.56 14.56 -0.97
N ILE A 105 -26.11 14.29 -2.19
CA ILE A 105 -24.69 14.14 -2.55
C ILE A 105 -24.32 15.27 -3.52
N LEU A 106 -23.51 16.22 -3.07
CA LEU A 106 -22.91 17.22 -3.95
C LEU A 106 -21.57 16.69 -4.43
N VAL A 107 -21.48 16.36 -5.73
CA VAL A 107 -20.23 15.97 -6.36
C VAL A 107 -19.54 17.23 -6.85
N VAL A 108 -18.31 17.46 -6.38
CA VAL A 108 -17.46 18.58 -6.80
C VAL A 108 -16.18 18.03 -7.43
N GLY A 109 -15.70 18.72 -8.46
CA GLY A 109 -14.49 18.40 -9.21
C GLY A 109 -14.31 19.45 -10.31
N VAL A 110 -13.07 19.63 -10.77
CA VAL A 110 -12.73 20.47 -11.93
C VAL A 110 -12.73 19.67 -13.22
#